data_AF-A0A2A5AXP6-F1
#
_entry.id   AF-A0A2A5AXP6-F1
#
_cell.length_a   1.000
_cell.length_b   1.000
_cell.length_c   1.000
_cell.angle_alpha   90.00
_cell.angle_beta   90.00
_cell.angle_gamma   90.00
#
_symmetry.space_group_name_H-M   'P 1'
#
loop_
_entity.id
_entity.type
_entity.pdbx_description
1 polymer ?
#
loop_
_entity_poly.entity_id
_entity_poly.type
_entity_poly.pdbx_seq_one_letter_code
_entity_poly.pdbx_strand_id
1 'polypeptide(L)'
;MKQKTVYLVILLFSICFIQAQSNSSTLELSTVIVHRENIANPYLEYSFKSKKLIVQEKIERWESRYKIMFPEIKEIDLDATEQLVTIIINKNHSQETLNKIIIRFGYQKYEIK
;
A
#
# COMPACT_ATOMS: atom_id res chain seq x y z
N MET A 1 -29.71 -53.09 23.13
CA MET A 1 -29.92 -52.48 21.80
C MET A 1 -31.16 -51.61 21.85
N LYS A 2 -31.04 -50.32 21.53
CA LYS A 2 -31.98 -49.52 20.72
C LYS A 2 -31.48 -48.08 20.70
N GLN A 3 -30.59 -47.82 19.75
CA GLN A 3 -30.41 -46.50 19.17
C GLN A 3 -31.71 -46.16 18.41
N LYS A 4 -32.18 -44.92 18.48
CA LYS A 4 -31.96 -43.91 17.43
C LYS A 4 -32.90 -42.72 17.67
N THR A 5 -32.26 -41.65 18.09
CA THR A 5 -32.69 -40.26 18.10
C THR A 5 -33.14 -39.82 16.70
N VAL A 6 -34.30 -39.16 16.59
CA VAL A 6 -34.69 -38.40 15.40
C VAL A 6 -35.21 -37.05 15.87
N TYR A 7 -34.32 -36.06 15.91
CA TYR A 7 -34.69 -34.64 15.93
C TYR A 7 -34.66 -34.15 14.48
N LEU A 8 -35.85 -33.90 13.92
CA LEU A 8 -36.00 -33.20 12.64
C LEU A 8 -36.41 -31.76 12.96
N VAL A 9 -35.43 -30.90 13.21
CA VAL A 9 -35.65 -29.45 13.31
C VAL A 9 -35.49 -28.87 11.92
N ILE A 10 -36.61 -28.50 11.30
CA ILE A 10 -36.65 -27.80 10.01
C ILE A 10 -36.27 -26.33 10.28
N LEU A 11 -35.00 -26.00 10.06
CA LEU A 11 -34.52 -24.63 9.99
C LEU A 11 -34.87 -24.05 8.61
N LEU A 12 -35.94 -23.25 8.56
CA LEU A 12 -36.24 -22.38 7.43
C LEU A 12 -35.25 -21.21 7.45
N PHE A 13 -34.10 -21.38 6.78
CA PHE A 13 -33.25 -20.25 6.44
C PHE A 13 -33.90 -19.46 5.31
N SER A 14 -34.55 -18.35 5.67
CA SER A 14 -34.86 -17.27 4.73
C SER A 14 -33.55 -16.71 4.21
N ILE A 15 -33.25 -17.03 2.95
CA ILE A 15 -32.14 -16.42 2.21
C ILE A 15 -32.57 -15.00 1.86
N CYS A 16 -32.27 -14.04 2.74
CA CYS A 16 -32.23 -12.64 2.34
C CYS A 16 -31.03 -12.48 1.40
N PHE A 17 -31.30 -12.51 0.10
CA PHE A 17 -30.41 -11.91 -0.89
C PHE A 17 -30.36 -10.41 -0.60
N ILE A 18 -29.39 -9.98 0.21
CA ILE A 18 -28.99 -8.60 0.27
C ILE A 18 -28.30 -8.30 -1.07
N GLN A 19 -29.04 -7.55 -1.89
CA GLN A 19 -28.59 -6.92 -3.11
C GLN A 19 -27.25 -6.23 -2.83
N ALA A 20 -26.17 -6.74 -3.44
CA ALA A 20 -24.88 -6.07 -3.43
C ALA A 20 -25.08 -4.71 -4.12
N GLN A 21 -25.20 -3.67 -3.31
CA GLN A 21 -25.14 -2.30 -3.77
C GLN A 21 -23.76 -2.14 -4.42
N SER A 22 -23.77 -2.08 -5.75
CA SER A 22 -22.60 -1.78 -6.55
C SER A 22 -22.18 -0.35 -6.20
N ASN A 23 -21.36 -0.22 -5.16
CA ASN A 23 -20.53 0.95 -4.98
C ASN A 23 -19.53 0.91 -6.13
N SER A 24 -19.95 1.42 -7.29
CA SER A 24 -19.04 1.92 -8.31
C SER A 24 -18.35 3.12 -7.67
N SER A 25 -17.37 2.84 -6.80
CA SER A 25 -16.38 3.83 -6.42
C SER A 25 -15.66 4.16 -7.71
N THR A 26 -16.05 5.27 -8.32
CA THR A 26 -15.25 5.93 -9.34
C THR A 26 -13.83 5.97 -8.78
N LEU A 27 -12.93 5.18 -9.36
CA LEU A 27 -11.53 5.16 -8.97
C LEU A 27 -10.99 6.55 -9.29
N GLU A 28 -11.07 7.47 -8.33
CA GLU A 28 -10.38 8.74 -8.44
C GLU A 28 -8.90 8.41 -8.57
N LEU A 29 -8.39 8.66 -9.77
CA LEU A 29 -7.02 8.38 -10.15
C LEU A 29 -6.10 9.32 -9.34
N SER A 30 -5.70 8.90 -8.14
CA SER A 30 -4.91 9.75 -7.26
C SER A 30 -3.49 9.89 -7.82
N THR A 31 -3.15 11.14 -8.12
CA THR A 31 -1.83 11.56 -8.60
C THR A 31 -1.08 12.27 -7.47
N VAL A 32 0.22 12.02 -7.33
CA VAL A 32 1.09 12.69 -6.36
C VAL A 32 2.21 13.45 -7.06
N ILE A 33 2.56 14.61 -6.52
CA ILE A 33 3.79 15.31 -6.91
C ILE A 33 4.93 14.71 -6.09
N VAL A 34 5.93 14.15 -6.78
CA VAL A 34 7.13 13.57 -6.18
C VAL A 34 8.26 14.56 -6.40
N HIS A 35 8.81 15.07 -5.29
CA HIS A 35 10.01 15.90 -5.34
C HIS A 35 11.23 15.01 -5.54
N ARG A 36 12.07 15.34 -6.53
CA ARG A 36 13.29 14.59 -6.80
C ARG A 36 14.53 15.47 -6.60
N GLU A 37 15.47 14.96 -5.82
CA GLU A 37 16.77 15.60 -5.62
C GLU A 37 17.93 14.67 -5.97
N ASN A 38 19.04 15.25 -6.41
CA ASN A 38 20.28 14.51 -6.67
C ASN A 38 21.25 14.74 -5.52
N ILE A 39 21.29 13.80 -4.57
CA ILE A 39 22.12 13.93 -3.36
C ILE A 39 23.59 13.67 -3.69
N ALA A 40 23.88 12.48 -4.23
CA ALA A 40 25.24 12.02 -4.47
C ALA A 40 25.23 10.94 -5.54
N ASN A 41 26.19 10.94 -6.47
CA ASN A 41 26.28 9.90 -7.48
C ASN A 41 26.61 8.52 -6.82
N PRO A 42 25.86 7.42 -7.06
CA PRO A 42 24.79 7.22 -8.04
C PRO A 42 23.38 7.13 -7.43
N TYR A 43 22.96 8.06 -6.58
CA TYR A 43 21.70 8.02 -5.84
C TYR A 43 20.83 9.24 -6.11
N LEU A 44 19.51 9.01 -6.12
CA LEU A 44 18.47 10.02 -6.19
C LEU A 44 17.61 9.93 -4.92
N GLU A 45 17.13 11.07 -4.46
CA GLU A 45 16.10 11.16 -3.43
C GLU A 45 14.73 11.39 -4.09
N TYR A 46 13.72 10.72 -3.58
CA TYR A 46 12.32 10.99 -3.88
C TYR A 46 11.53 11.21 -2.60
N SER A 47 10.83 12.34 -2.51
CA SER A 47 10.07 12.75 -1.33
C SER A 47 8.64 13.11 -1.69
N PHE A 48 7.65 12.52 -1.00
CA PHE A 48 6.23 12.75 -1.24
C PHE A 48 5.36 12.39 -0.02
N LYS A 49 4.17 12.99 0.08
CA LYS A 49 3.19 12.65 1.13
C LYS A 49 2.48 11.34 0.80
N SER A 50 2.29 10.47 1.79
CA SER A 50 1.57 9.21 1.67
C SER A 50 0.05 9.43 1.75
N LYS A 51 -0.70 8.73 0.90
CA LYS A 51 -2.17 8.60 1.07
C LYS A 51 -2.52 7.49 2.07
N LYS A 52 -1.61 6.54 2.29
CA LYS A 52 -1.77 5.51 3.32
C LYS A 52 -1.27 6.02 4.66
N LEU A 53 -2.04 5.75 5.70
CA LEU A 53 -1.66 6.10 7.07
C LEU A 53 -0.34 5.40 7.46
N ILE A 54 0.69 6.20 7.69
CA ILE A 54 1.95 5.81 8.32
C ILE A 54 1.71 5.85 9.83
N VAL A 55 2.05 4.76 10.50
CA VAL A 55 1.81 4.52 11.92
C VAL A 55 3.16 4.22 12.57
N GLN A 56 3.52 4.99 13.61
CA GLN A 56 4.87 5.00 14.18
C GLN A 56 5.37 3.59 14.51
N GLU A 57 4.52 2.78 15.13
CA GLU A 57 4.84 1.42 15.60
C GLU A 57 5.07 0.42 14.45
N LYS A 58 4.78 0.81 13.21
CA LYS A 58 4.92 -0.02 12.01
C LYS A 58 6.09 0.40 11.12
N ILE A 59 6.69 1.57 11.35
CA ILE A 59 7.72 2.16 10.48
C ILE A 59 8.88 1.20 10.27
N GLU A 60 9.55 0.76 11.34
CA GLU A 60 10.73 -0.11 11.26
C GLU A 60 10.44 -1.39 10.45
N ARG A 61 9.26 -1.98 10.67
CA ARG A 61 8.82 -3.17 9.93
C ARG A 61 8.58 -2.87 8.45
N TRP A 62 8.02 -1.71 8.13
CA TRP A 62 7.78 -1.31 6.75
C TRP A 62 9.10 -1.06 6.04
N GLU A 63 9.97 -0.23 6.60
CA GLU A 63 11.29 0.09 6.02
C GLU A 63 12.11 -1.18 5.77
N SER A 64 12.17 -2.09 6.74
CA SER A 64 12.83 -3.39 6.59
C SER A 64 12.26 -4.18 5.40
N ARG A 65 10.94 -4.26 5.27
CA ARG A 65 10.28 -4.97 4.15
C ARG A 65 10.54 -4.29 2.81
N TYR A 66 10.60 -2.97 2.75
CA TYR A 66 10.91 -2.24 1.52
C TYR A 66 12.34 -2.49 1.07
N LYS A 67 13.32 -2.47 2.00
CA LYS A 67 14.72 -2.80 1.68
C LYS A 67 14.88 -4.23 1.14
N ILE A 68 14.13 -5.18 1.68
CA ILE A 68 14.13 -6.58 1.17
C ILE A 68 13.49 -6.68 -0.22
N MET A 69 12.38 -5.97 -0.44
CA MET A 69 11.60 -6.07 -1.67
C MET A 69 12.19 -5.29 -2.84
N PHE A 70 12.88 -4.20 -2.54
CA PHE A 70 13.47 -3.28 -3.50
C PHE A 70 14.94 -3.08 -3.13
N PRO A 71 15.82 -4.03 -3.49
CA PRO A 71 17.25 -3.97 -3.12
C PRO A 71 18.00 -2.79 -3.74
N GLU A 72 17.40 -2.09 -4.71
CA GLU A 72 17.90 -0.85 -5.29
C GLU A 72 17.78 0.35 -4.34
N ILE A 73 16.89 0.26 -3.34
CA ILE A 73 16.72 1.27 -2.29
C ILE A 73 17.91 1.18 -1.34
N LYS A 74 18.65 2.28 -1.23
CA LYS A 74 19.67 2.45 -0.20
C LYS A 74 19.00 2.72 1.15
N GLU A 75 18.02 3.61 1.14
CA GLU A 75 17.37 4.10 2.35
C GLU A 75 15.92 4.49 2.07
N ILE A 76 15.09 4.27 3.06
CA ILE A 76 13.70 4.72 3.07
C ILE A 76 13.42 5.18 4.49
N ASP A 77 12.86 6.38 4.61
CA ASP A 77 12.44 7.02 5.85
C ASP A 77 10.95 7.34 5.76
N LEU A 78 10.22 7.05 6.84
CA LEU A 78 8.78 7.23 6.93
C LEU A 78 8.44 8.10 8.13
N ASP A 79 7.91 9.30 7.90
CA ASP A 79 7.48 10.19 8.98
C ASP A 79 5.97 10.02 9.23
N ALA A 80 5.61 9.52 10.41
CA ALA A 80 4.21 9.37 10.82
C ALA A 80 3.54 10.70 11.19
N THR A 81 4.27 11.69 11.66
CA THR A 81 3.72 13.01 12.02
C THR A 81 3.30 13.74 10.75
N GLU A 82 4.20 13.73 9.78
CA GLU A 82 4.03 14.44 8.53
C GLU A 82 3.37 13.62 7.43
N GLN A 83 3.21 12.31 7.63
CA GLN A 83 2.81 11.36 6.60
C GLN A 83 3.73 11.46 5.37
N LEU A 84 5.02 11.68 5.58
CA LEU A 84 6.03 11.86 4.53
C LEU A 84 6.76 10.54 4.26
N VAL A 85 7.07 10.31 2.99
CA VAL A 85 7.90 9.20 2.53
C VAL A 85 9.10 9.78 1.82
N THR A 86 10.30 9.43 2.27
CA THR A 86 11.56 9.79 1.62
C THR A 86 12.30 8.52 1.25
N ILE A 87 12.73 8.42 -0.01
CA ILE A 87 13.39 7.23 -0.55
C ILE A 87 14.67 7.66 -1.24
N ILE A 88 15.79 7.05 -0.85
CA ILE A 88 17.07 7.16 -1.53
C ILE A 88 17.29 5.87 -2.32
N ILE A 89 17.34 6.00 -3.64
CA ILE A 89 17.42 4.86 -4.57
C ILE A 89 18.54 5.08 -5.60
N ASN A 90 19.18 4.00 -6.05
CA ASN A 90 20.19 4.09 -7.10
C ASN A 90 19.62 4.73 -8.37
N LYS A 91 20.29 5.71 -8.97
CA LYS A 91 19.85 6.44 -10.17
C LYS A 91 19.59 5.56 -11.39
N ASN A 92 20.14 4.35 -11.43
CA ASN A 92 19.93 3.36 -12.50
C ASN A 92 18.66 2.51 -12.30
N HIS A 93 17.82 2.83 -11.32
CA HIS A 93 16.57 2.12 -11.08
C HIS A 93 15.62 2.19 -12.26
N SER A 94 14.79 1.16 -12.40
CA SER A 94 13.74 1.15 -13.41
C SER A 94 12.57 2.06 -13.01
N GLN A 95 11.89 2.64 -13.99
CA GLN A 95 10.62 3.35 -13.77
C GLN A 95 9.58 2.44 -13.09
N GLU A 96 9.60 1.13 -13.39
CA GLU A 96 8.70 0.14 -12.79
C GLU A 96 8.95 -0.01 -11.28
N THR A 97 10.21 0.04 -10.85
CA THR A 97 10.60 0.03 -9.43
C THR A 97 9.96 1.21 -8.71
N LEU A 98 10.11 2.42 -9.26
CA LEU A 98 9.50 3.63 -8.68
C LEU A 98 7.96 3.53 -8.64
N ASN A 99 7.33 3.10 -9.74
CA ASN A 99 5.88 2.88 -9.80
C ASN A 99 5.39 1.92 -8.70
N LYS A 100 6.08 0.78 -8.52
CA LYS A 100 5.74 -0.22 -7.51
C LYS A 100 5.81 0.33 -6.09
N ILE A 101 6.79 1.20 -5.81
CA ILE A 101 6.91 1.84 -4.50
C ILE A 101 5.76 2.83 -4.29
N ILE A 102 5.53 3.74 -5.25
CA ILE A 102 4.49 4.78 -5.18
C ILE A 102 3.08 4.19 -5.00
N ILE A 103 2.76 3.10 -5.72
CA ILE A 103 1.47 2.39 -5.58
C ILE A 103 1.26 1.86 -4.17
N ARG A 104 2.32 1.43 -3.49
CA ARG A 104 2.19 0.95 -2.11
C ARG A 104 1.83 2.06 -1.13
N PHE A 105 2.00 3.33 -1.48
CA PHE A 105 1.55 4.49 -0.69
C PHE A 105 0.23 5.10 -1.17
N GLY A 106 -0.47 4.42 -2.10
CA GLY A 106 -1.85 4.74 -2.46
C GLY A 106 -2.02 5.60 -3.70
N TYR A 107 -1.00 5.72 -4.55
CA TYR A 107 -1.05 6.50 -5.79
C TYR A 107 -0.95 5.62 -7.03
N GLN A 108 -1.71 5.96 -8.07
CA GLN A 108 -1.67 5.24 -9.35
C GLN A 108 -0.86 5.99 -10.41
N LYS A 109 -0.70 7.30 -10.20
CA LYS A 109 0.06 8.19 -11.06
C LYS A 109 0.91 9.12 -10.20
N TYR A 110 1.95 9.65 -10.80
CA TYR A 110 2.76 10.70 -10.19
C TYR A 110 3.42 11.55 -11.26
N GLU A 111 3.81 12.75 -10.83
CA GLU A 111 4.60 13.68 -11.61
C GLU A 111 5.88 13.98 -10.82
N ILE A 112 7.03 13.96 -11.49
CA ILE A 112 8.31 14.27 -10.87
C ILE A 112 8.59 15.77 -11.04
N LYS A 113 8.88 16.45 -9.94
CA LYS A 113 9.28 17.85 -9.90
C LYS A 113 10.73 18.01 -9.45
#